data_AF-A0A836KF82-F1
#
_entry.id   AF-A0A836KF82-F1
#
_cell.length_a   1.000
_cell.length_b   1.000
_cell.length_c   1.000
_cell.angle_alpha   90.00
_cell.angle_beta   90.00
_cell.angle_gamma   90.00
#
_symmetry.space_group_name_H-M   'P 1'
#
loop_
_entity.id
_entity.type
_entity.pdbx_description
1 polymer ?
#
loop_
_entity_poly.entity_id
_entity_poly.type
_entity_poly.pdbx_seq_one_letter_code
_entity_poly.pdbx_strand_id
1 'polypeptide(L)'
;MGDDWASYERAWAQDPDHLPRSVDLPALIAEADRAVAATLANLSRDCDAAISGESRDAPAEPRATSTEQESDLADHPNVCDPCSTSKQDGECGQSWANAPPNRSASHKWRRLYSSLCFIQAPMVRCSRPAFRQVCRAWGTRISYTHMLMAESFVKSPHARHAEFSRYEGEDRLIVQVAAKSGPTAAQAALLLRPYCDGLDLNCGCPQRWAIKEGIGAALLERPEQVADMVRSIRNAMPDGITALARASDGDDHSSGPRTVPPFLPCVVKMRIQDDLRRSVDFARQCEAAGASWLTVHGRTPTCPPSAAVRFEDVKLIRENLSVPVVLNGGVTDVGTAMEAALRTGCGGLMSANGLLDNPSMFYCGASRALMEEEMSFGKYPWEWSPQACGPVTSPAETAATGRSAEAHSPLRPVSFLWAPDRSAADAVLVRYTVPDMWQAAVTPREVISDFMRAAIRTDLIVPTTVQQVLRMARLYLSPAERNHLALLRSNLSVLSSLREIGVYVESGRIACE
;
A
#
# COMPACT_ATOMS: atom_id res chain seq x y z
N MET A 1 -8.62 26.60 32.02
CA MET A 1 -8.36 26.98 30.62
C MET A 1 -9.69 26.83 29.91
N GLY A 2 -10.35 27.91 29.52
CA GLY A 2 -11.71 27.87 28.97
C GLY A 2 -11.74 28.09 27.46
N ASP A 3 -12.70 27.44 26.81
CA ASP A 3 -13.54 27.81 25.65
C ASP A 3 -12.94 28.35 24.34
N ASP A 4 -11.69 28.82 24.33
CA ASP A 4 -10.97 29.38 23.16
C ASP A 4 -10.65 28.33 22.06
N TRP A 5 -11.12 27.09 22.25
CA TRP A 5 -10.90 25.93 21.38
C TRP A 5 -12.06 25.66 20.43
N ALA A 6 -13.29 25.98 20.84
CA ALA A 6 -14.52 25.60 20.13
C ALA A 6 -14.70 26.29 18.76
N SER A 7 -13.91 27.33 18.45
CA SER A 7 -13.81 27.95 17.12
C SER A 7 -12.86 27.17 16.19
N TYR A 8 -11.75 26.65 16.71
CA TYR A 8 -10.74 25.95 15.94
C TYR A 8 -11.09 24.48 15.68
N GLU A 9 -11.75 23.81 16.63
CA GLU A 9 -12.19 22.43 16.42
C GLU A 9 -13.21 22.34 15.28
N ARG A 10 -14.12 23.31 15.13
CA ARG A 10 -15.04 23.43 13.98
C ARG A 10 -14.35 23.56 12.61
N ALA A 11 -13.07 23.88 12.55
CA ALA A 11 -12.32 23.91 11.29
C ALA A 11 -11.82 22.52 10.84
N TRP A 12 -11.89 21.51 11.71
CA TRP A 12 -11.45 20.13 11.44
C TRP A 12 -12.54 19.08 11.71
N ALA A 13 -13.38 19.32 12.71
CA ALA A 13 -14.68 18.69 12.90
C ALA A 13 -15.72 19.43 12.04
N GLN A 14 -15.68 19.17 10.74
CA GLN A 14 -16.81 19.46 9.83
C GLN A 14 -17.98 18.49 10.04
N ASP A 15 -17.77 17.45 10.85
CA ASP A 15 -18.74 16.44 11.28
C ASP A 15 -18.50 16.13 12.77
N PRO A 16 -19.39 16.55 13.70
CA PRO A 16 -19.30 16.23 15.13
C PRO A 16 -19.84 14.83 15.46
N ASP A 17 -20.60 14.23 14.54
CA ASP A 17 -21.13 12.87 14.62
C ASP A 17 -20.18 11.86 13.95
N HIS A 18 -18.95 12.29 13.63
CA HIS A 18 -17.95 11.50 12.95
C HIS A 18 -17.51 10.30 13.78
N LEU A 19 -18.24 9.20 13.61
CA LEU A 19 -18.03 7.94 14.32
C LEU A 19 -16.60 7.42 14.14
N PRO A 20 -15.99 6.82 15.19
CA PRO A 20 -14.70 6.16 15.07
C PRO A 20 -14.78 5.06 14.00
N ARG A 21 -13.96 5.19 12.96
CA ARG A 21 -14.08 4.32 11.79
C ARG A 21 -13.60 2.90 12.09
N SER A 22 -14.42 1.93 11.68
CA SER A 22 -14.23 0.49 11.89
C SER A 22 -13.14 -0.16 11.01
N VAL A 23 -12.12 0.60 10.60
CA VAL A 23 -11.10 0.13 9.65
C VAL A 23 -9.79 -0.17 10.38
N ASP A 24 -9.54 -1.44 10.63
CA ASP A 24 -8.23 -1.92 11.09
C ASP A 24 -7.20 -1.81 9.94
N LEU A 25 -6.42 -0.72 9.96
CA LEU A 25 -5.39 -0.46 8.96
C LEU A 25 -4.22 -1.48 8.98
N PRO A 26 -3.72 -1.94 10.15
CA PRO A 26 -2.80 -3.08 10.20
C PRO A 26 -3.35 -4.33 9.49
N ALA A 27 -4.60 -4.71 9.73
CA ALA A 27 -5.23 -5.88 9.12
C ALA A 27 -5.42 -5.72 7.60
N LEU A 28 -5.72 -4.51 7.12
CA LEU A 28 -5.80 -4.20 5.69
C LEU A 28 -4.47 -4.41 4.95
N ILE A 29 -3.34 -4.07 5.59
CA ILE A 29 -2.00 -4.32 5.04
C ILE A 29 -1.66 -5.82 5.14
N ALA A 30 -1.98 -6.45 6.27
CA ALA A 30 -1.74 -7.88 6.50
C ALA A 30 -2.51 -8.79 5.54
N GLU A 31 -3.71 -8.40 5.08
CA GLU A 31 -4.44 -9.13 4.03
C GLU A 31 -3.75 -9.03 2.67
N ALA A 32 -3.23 -7.86 2.31
CA ALA A 32 -2.41 -7.72 1.11
C ALA A 32 -1.12 -8.55 1.20
N ASP A 33 -0.45 -8.59 2.37
CA ASP A 33 0.71 -9.45 2.61
C ASP A 33 0.37 -10.95 2.46
N ARG A 34 -0.82 -11.38 2.92
CA ARG A 34 -1.32 -12.76 2.72
C ARG A 34 -1.55 -13.06 1.23
N ALA A 35 -2.14 -12.15 0.47
CA ALA A 35 -2.37 -12.33 -0.98
C ALA A 35 -1.04 -12.46 -1.77
N VAL A 36 -0.03 -11.66 -1.42
CA VAL A 36 1.33 -11.79 -1.99
C VAL A 36 1.96 -13.12 -1.59
N ALA A 37 1.96 -13.47 -0.30
CA ALA A 37 2.55 -14.72 0.19
C ALA A 37 1.91 -15.97 -0.44
N ALA A 38 0.58 -16.01 -0.56
CA ALA A 38 -0.14 -17.09 -1.24
C ALA A 38 0.22 -17.16 -2.74
N THR A 39 0.45 -16.02 -3.40
CA THR A 39 0.88 -16.02 -4.81
C THR A 39 2.31 -16.53 -4.96
N LEU A 40 3.23 -16.14 -4.09
CA LEU A 40 4.61 -16.65 -4.07
C LEU A 40 4.68 -18.15 -3.77
N ALA A 41 3.89 -18.65 -2.81
CA ALA A 41 3.78 -20.08 -2.52
C ALA A 41 3.17 -20.89 -3.69
N ASN A 42 2.27 -20.29 -4.46
CA ASN A 42 1.79 -20.89 -5.71
C ASN A 42 2.88 -20.91 -6.79
N LEU A 43 3.61 -19.81 -6.97
CA LEU A 43 4.69 -19.71 -7.96
C LEU A 43 5.84 -20.69 -7.66
N SER A 44 6.22 -20.90 -6.40
CA SER A 44 7.20 -21.95 -6.04
C SER A 44 6.70 -23.31 -6.52
N ARG A 45 5.49 -23.74 -6.10
CA ARG A 45 4.94 -25.04 -6.48
C ARG A 45 4.74 -25.22 -7.99
N ASP A 46 4.34 -24.15 -8.69
CA ASP A 46 4.22 -24.16 -10.15
C ASP A 46 5.62 -24.32 -10.83
N CYS A 47 6.70 -23.80 -10.24
CA CYS A 47 8.08 -24.04 -10.68
C CYS A 47 8.64 -25.41 -10.26
N ASP A 48 8.39 -25.84 -9.03
CA ASP A 48 8.86 -27.12 -8.47
C ASP A 48 8.31 -28.31 -9.30
N ALA A 49 7.03 -28.24 -9.70
CA ALA A 49 6.41 -29.21 -10.61
C ALA A 49 6.98 -29.18 -12.03
N ALA A 50 7.36 -27.99 -12.54
CA ALA A 50 8.01 -27.86 -13.84
C ALA A 50 9.44 -28.42 -13.83
N ILE A 51 10.12 -28.41 -12.68
CA ILE A 51 11.46 -28.99 -12.48
C ILE A 51 11.38 -30.51 -12.28
N SER A 52 10.36 -31.02 -11.58
CA SER A 52 10.18 -32.47 -11.38
C SER A 52 9.66 -33.22 -12.62
N GLY A 53 9.13 -32.49 -13.61
CA GLY A 53 8.52 -33.07 -14.81
C GLY A 53 7.08 -33.56 -14.59
N GLU A 54 6.47 -33.25 -13.44
CA GLU A 54 5.06 -33.54 -13.15
C GLU A 54 4.15 -32.58 -13.91
N SER A 55 3.98 -32.82 -15.21
CA SER A 55 2.93 -32.18 -16.00
C SER A 55 1.57 -32.49 -15.39
N ARG A 56 0.79 -31.45 -15.06
CA ARG A 56 -0.63 -31.64 -14.72
C ARG A 56 -1.35 -32.15 -15.96
N ASP A 57 -1.60 -33.45 -16.02
CA ASP A 57 -2.62 -34.00 -16.89
C ASP A 57 -3.92 -33.23 -16.68
N ALA A 58 -4.52 -32.77 -17.79
CA ALA A 58 -5.85 -32.21 -17.73
C ALA A 58 -6.83 -33.29 -17.20
N PRO A 59 -7.88 -32.92 -16.44
CA PRO A 59 -8.85 -33.89 -15.97
C PRO A 59 -9.45 -34.61 -17.17
N ALA A 60 -9.17 -35.92 -17.28
CA ALA A 60 -9.60 -36.72 -18.41
C ALA A 60 -11.14 -36.73 -18.48
N GLU A 61 -11.68 -36.32 -19.63
CA GLU A 61 -13.10 -36.49 -19.90
C GLU A 61 -13.45 -37.99 -19.82
N PRO A 62 -14.61 -38.37 -19.24
CA PRO A 62 -15.00 -39.77 -19.15
C PRO A 62 -15.22 -40.32 -20.56
N ARG A 63 -14.32 -41.18 -21.02
CA ARG A 63 -14.42 -41.87 -22.31
C ARG A 63 -15.77 -42.59 -22.40
N ALA A 64 -16.65 -42.11 -23.29
CA ALA A 64 -17.85 -42.83 -23.67
C ALA A 64 -17.46 -44.19 -24.27
N THR A 65 -18.28 -45.20 -24.00
CA THR A 65 -18.06 -46.57 -24.46
C THR A 65 -18.27 -46.73 -25.97
N SER A 66 -17.60 -47.73 -26.53
CA SER A 66 -17.59 -48.09 -27.95
C SER A 66 -18.95 -48.48 -28.54
N THR A 67 -19.15 -48.11 -29.80
CA THR A 67 -19.94 -48.84 -30.81
C THR A 67 -19.23 -48.77 -32.17
N GLU A 68 -19.59 -49.64 -33.11
CA GLU A 68 -18.71 -50.18 -34.16
C GLU A 68 -18.92 -49.58 -35.58
N GLN A 69 -18.35 -50.25 -36.59
CA GLN A 69 -18.47 -50.10 -38.08
C GLN A 69 -17.38 -49.20 -38.73
N GLU A 70 -16.49 -49.73 -39.60
CA GLU A 70 -16.66 -50.14 -41.03
C GLU A 70 -16.92 -48.93 -41.95
N SER A 71 -16.28 -48.72 -43.12
CA SER A 71 -15.02 -49.21 -43.75
C SER A 71 -14.61 -48.17 -44.86
N ASP A 72 -13.67 -48.29 -45.81
CA ASP A 72 -12.80 -49.35 -46.36
C ASP A 72 -11.68 -48.77 -47.28
N LEU A 73 -10.75 -49.60 -47.79
CA LEU A 73 -9.88 -49.40 -49.00
C LEU A 73 -8.87 -48.20 -49.02
N ALA A 74 -7.79 -48.14 -49.83
CA ALA A 74 -6.90 -49.12 -50.47
C ALA A 74 -5.60 -48.43 -51.03
N ASP A 75 -4.71 -49.23 -51.67
CA ASP A 75 -3.68 -48.86 -52.68
C ASP A 75 -2.34 -48.16 -52.32
N HIS A 76 -1.37 -48.98 -51.87
CA HIS A 76 -0.15 -49.47 -52.60
C HIS A 76 0.82 -48.54 -53.42
N PRO A 77 2.09 -48.98 -53.71
CA PRO A 77 3.27 -48.11 -53.60
C PRO A 77 4.24 -48.15 -54.83
N ASN A 78 5.56 -47.89 -54.57
CA ASN A 78 6.77 -48.02 -55.43
C ASN A 78 7.31 -46.72 -56.07
N VAL A 79 8.59 -46.55 -56.44
CA VAL A 79 9.94 -46.90 -55.85
C VAL A 79 11.04 -46.38 -56.82
N CYS A 80 12.25 -46.05 -56.32
CA CYS A 80 13.47 -45.67 -57.09
C CYS A 80 13.43 -44.33 -57.90
N ASP A 81 14.54 -43.64 -58.25
CA ASP A 81 15.90 -43.45 -57.67
C ASP A 81 16.58 -42.23 -58.41
N PRO A 82 17.91 -41.96 -58.40
CA PRO A 82 18.68 -41.20 -57.40
C PRO A 82 19.28 -39.85 -57.86
N CYS A 83 19.72 -39.04 -56.87
CA CYS A 83 20.85 -38.09 -56.87
C CYS A 83 20.91 -36.89 -57.87
N SER A 84 20.83 -35.66 -57.34
CA SER A 84 21.84 -34.61 -57.64
C SER A 84 21.94 -33.50 -56.57
N THR A 85 23.17 -33.29 -56.11
CA THR A 85 23.76 -32.19 -55.32
C THR A 85 23.00 -30.85 -55.13
N SER A 86 22.81 -30.45 -53.87
CA SER A 86 23.23 -29.13 -53.36
C SER A 86 23.38 -29.16 -51.82
N LYS A 87 23.85 -28.07 -51.19
CA LYS A 87 24.43 -28.08 -49.83
C LYS A 87 23.43 -27.86 -48.70
N GLN A 88 23.84 -28.29 -47.50
CA GLN A 88 23.23 -27.94 -46.21
C GLN A 88 23.23 -26.42 -45.99
N ASP A 89 22.13 -25.88 -45.46
CA ASP A 89 22.08 -25.34 -44.10
C ASP A 89 20.61 -25.13 -43.71
N GLY A 90 20.13 -25.90 -42.72
CA GLY A 90 18.71 -25.95 -42.35
C GLY A 90 18.40 -25.08 -41.14
N GLU A 91 17.66 -23.98 -41.34
CA GLU A 91 17.20 -23.11 -40.25
C GLU A 91 16.22 -23.84 -39.33
N CYS A 92 16.48 -23.84 -38.02
CA CYS A 92 15.53 -24.32 -37.03
C CYS A 92 14.42 -23.27 -36.84
N GLY A 93 13.28 -23.50 -37.49
CA GLY A 93 12.20 -22.52 -37.63
C GLY A 93 11.64 -21.99 -36.31
N GLN A 94 11.62 -20.66 -36.16
CA GLN A 94 11.05 -19.98 -34.99
C GLN A 94 9.51 -20.03 -35.03
N SER A 95 8.87 -20.74 -34.10
CA SER A 95 7.40 -20.87 -34.05
C SER A 95 6.75 -20.58 -32.68
N TRP A 96 7.54 -20.21 -31.66
CA TRP A 96 7.05 -19.97 -30.29
C TRP A 96 6.41 -18.59 -30.04
N ALA A 97 6.20 -17.78 -31.09
CA ALA A 97 5.83 -16.36 -30.96
C ALA A 97 4.32 -16.05 -30.86
N ASN A 98 3.43 -16.99 -31.22
CA ASN A 98 2.00 -16.70 -31.48
C ASN A 98 1.01 -17.47 -30.58
N ALA A 99 1.39 -17.78 -29.33
CA ALA A 99 0.43 -18.29 -28.34
C ALA A 99 -0.37 -17.12 -27.72
N PRO A 100 -1.71 -17.11 -27.77
CA PRO A 100 -2.51 -16.06 -27.12
C PRO A 100 -2.34 -16.13 -25.59
N PRO A 101 -2.29 -14.98 -24.88
CA PRO A 101 -1.99 -14.95 -23.45
C PRO A 101 -3.03 -15.74 -22.64
N ASN A 102 -2.55 -16.73 -21.87
CA ASN A 102 -3.37 -17.65 -21.10
C ASN A 102 -4.34 -16.88 -20.18
N ARG A 103 -5.65 -16.97 -20.47
CA ARG A 103 -6.70 -16.25 -19.74
C ARG A 103 -6.72 -16.57 -18.24
N SER A 104 -6.30 -17.76 -17.82
CA SER A 104 -6.22 -18.11 -16.39
C SER A 104 -5.15 -17.29 -15.66
N ALA A 105 -3.96 -17.17 -16.26
CA ALA A 105 -2.84 -16.42 -15.68
C ALA A 105 -3.16 -14.92 -15.55
N SER A 106 -3.81 -14.31 -16.56
CA SER A 106 -4.18 -12.89 -16.49
C SER A 106 -5.23 -12.60 -15.41
N HIS A 107 -6.10 -13.56 -15.07
CA HIS A 107 -7.00 -13.44 -13.91
C HIS A 107 -6.27 -13.61 -12.56
N LYS A 108 -5.28 -14.52 -12.46
CA LYS A 108 -4.42 -14.69 -11.27
C LYS A 108 -3.71 -13.37 -10.93
N TRP A 109 -3.13 -12.70 -11.92
CA TRP A 109 -2.47 -11.41 -11.74
C TRP A 109 -3.42 -10.24 -11.46
N ARG A 110 -4.59 -10.18 -12.12
CA ARG A 110 -5.64 -9.19 -11.80
C ARG A 110 -6.08 -9.26 -10.35
N ARG A 111 -6.29 -10.47 -9.83
CA ARG A 111 -6.67 -10.69 -8.42
C ARG A 111 -5.59 -10.20 -7.47
N LEU A 112 -4.33 -10.63 -7.64
CA LEU A 112 -3.23 -10.16 -6.78
C LEU A 112 -3.12 -8.63 -6.79
N TYR A 113 -3.13 -8.00 -7.97
CA TYR A 113 -3.01 -6.54 -8.06
C TYR A 113 -4.16 -5.81 -7.33
N SER A 114 -5.41 -6.28 -7.50
CA SER A 114 -6.57 -5.73 -6.78
C SER A 114 -6.53 -5.98 -5.27
N SER A 115 -5.80 -6.99 -4.79
CA SER A 115 -5.57 -7.23 -3.36
C SER A 115 -4.48 -6.36 -2.73
N LEU A 116 -3.62 -5.69 -3.51
CA LEU A 116 -2.54 -4.86 -2.98
C LEU A 116 -3.05 -3.62 -2.23
N CYS A 117 -2.34 -3.23 -1.17
CA CYS A 117 -2.63 -2.02 -0.42
C CYS A 117 -1.77 -0.86 -0.92
N PHE A 118 -2.27 -0.11 -1.90
CA PHE A 118 -1.60 1.08 -2.44
C PHE A 118 -1.74 2.28 -1.49
N ILE A 119 -0.61 2.93 -1.18
CA ILE A 119 -0.52 3.99 -0.16
C ILE A 119 0.09 5.26 -0.76
N GLN A 120 -0.55 6.40 -0.52
CA GLN A 120 -0.02 7.71 -0.88
C GLN A 120 0.99 8.17 0.18
N ALA A 121 2.26 8.38 -0.21
CA ALA A 121 3.34 8.74 0.71
C ALA A 121 3.21 10.16 1.30
N PRO A 122 3.73 10.39 2.52
CA PRO A 122 3.81 11.73 3.09
C PRO A 122 4.82 12.61 2.34
N MET A 123 4.35 13.73 1.79
CA MET A 123 5.17 14.65 0.98
C MET A 123 4.95 16.10 1.41
N VAL A 124 6.02 16.75 1.86
CA VAL A 124 6.03 18.15 2.33
C VAL A 124 5.35 19.08 1.33
N ARG A 125 4.37 19.87 1.81
CA ARG A 125 3.44 20.73 1.05
C ARG A 125 2.51 20.03 0.06
N CYS A 126 2.91 18.93 -0.57
CA CYS A 126 2.12 18.27 -1.63
C CYS A 126 0.92 17.49 -1.08
N SER A 127 1.10 16.75 0.03
CA SER A 127 0.08 15.89 0.66
C SER A 127 -0.97 16.67 1.49
N ARG A 128 -1.53 17.74 0.90
CA ARG A 128 -2.68 18.49 1.42
C ARG A 128 -4.00 17.89 0.89
N PRO A 129 -5.17 18.19 1.52
CA PRO A 129 -6.43 17.48 1.30
C PRO A 129 -6.77 17.20 -0.17
N ALA A 130 -6.72 18.20 -1.05
CA ALA A 130 -6.98 18.04 -2.49
C ALA A 130 -6.21 16.87 -3.15
N PHE A 131 -4.90 16.75 -2.90
CA PHE A 131 -4.11 15.66 -3.49
C PHE A 131 -4.48 14.29 -2.90
N ARG A 132 -4.77 14.24 -1.59
CA ARG A 132 -5.16 13.00 -0.90
C ARG A 132 -6.52 12.51 -1.39
N GLN A 133 -7.49 13.43 -1.56
CA GLN A 133 -8.82 13.16 -2.11
C GLN A 133 -8.75 12.54 -3.52
N VAL A 134 -7.92 13.11 -4.40
CA VAL A 134 -7.71 12.58 -5.76
C VAL A 134 -7.05 11.20 -5.72
N CYS A 135 -6.00 11.00 -4.93
CA CYS A 135 -5.36 9.69 -4.80
C CYS A 135 -6.34 8.61 -4.29
N ARG A 136 -7.17 8.94 -3.28
CA ARG A 136 -8.20 8.03 -2.75
C ARG A 136 -9.28 7.71 -3.81
N ALA A 137 -9.74 8.72 -4.56
CA ALA A 137 -10.71 8.54 -5.64
C ALA A 137 -10.18 7.68 -6.80
N TRP A 138 -8.86 7.71 -7.04
CA TRP A 138 -8.18 7.04 -8.15
C TRP A 138 -7.23 5.89 -7.72
N GLY A 139 -7.51 5.24 -6.58
CA GLY A 139 -7.04 3.89 -6.29
C GLY A 139 -6.09 3.70 -5.11
N THR A 140 -5.66 4.73 -4.39
CA THR A 140 -4.94 4.52 -3.12
C THR A 140 -5.91 4.14 -2.00
N ARG A 141 -5.57 3.14 -1.20
CA ARG A 141 -6.36 2.66 -0.05
C ARG A 141 -6.09 3.45 1.24
N ILE A 142 -4.85 3.90 1.44
CA ILE A 142 -4.42 4.68 2.62
C ILE A 142 -3.76 5.98 2.14
N SER A 143 -4.01 7.09 2.83
CA SER A 143 -3.42 8.40 2.56
C SER A 143 -2.62 8.92 3.75
N TYR A 144 -1.54 9.63 3.48
CA TYR A 144 -0.71 10.27 4.51
C TYR A 144 -0.78 11.79 4.38
N THR A 145 -0.81 12.52 5.49
CA THR A 145 -0.57 13.97 5.49
C THR A 145 0.83 14.31 4.98
N HIS A 146 1.12 15.60 4.78
CA HIS A 146 2.50 16.02 4.82
C HIS A 146 3.06 15.92 6.24
N MET A 147 4.39 15.88 6.38
CA MET A 147 5.09 15.84 7.66
C MET A 147 4.79 17.11 8.48
N LEU A 148 4.02 16.98 9.56
CA LEU A 148 3.76 18.05 10.52
C LEU A 148 4.93 18.19 11.51
N MET A 149 5.22 19.39 12.00
CA MET A 149 6.24 19.59 13.04
C MET A 149 5.61 19.43 14.43
N ALA A 150 5.79 18.29 15.09
CA ALA A 150 5.08 17.94 16.34
C ALA A 150 5.24 19.00 17.45
N GLU A 151 6.44 19.59 17.56
CA GLU A 151 6.73 20.62 18.57
C GLU A 151 5.95 21.92 18.30
N SER A 152 5.83 22.35 17.04
CA SER A 152 4.99 23.48 16.63
C SER A 152 3.50 23.16 16.79
N PHE A 153 3.11 21.96 16.37
CA PHE A 153 1.75 21.45 16.39
C PHE A 153 1.21 21.29 17.82
N VAL A 154 2.04 20.94 18.79
CA VAL A 154 1.66 20.93 20.22
C VAL A 154 1.53 22.36 20.75
N LYS A 155 2.52 23.22 20.50
CA LYS A 155 2.62 24.54 21.15
C LYS A 155 1.67 25.61 20.61
N SER A 156 1.25 25.56 19.34
CA SER A 156 0.55 26.69 18.68
C SER A 156 -0.74 26.26 17.96
N PRO A 157 -1.93 26.78 18.35
CA PRO A 157 -3.17 26.62 17.59
C PRO A 157 -3.09 27.15 16.16
N HIS A 158 -2.31 28.21 15.93
CA HIS A 158 -2.12 28.79 14.61
C HIS A 158 -1.25 27.89 13.71
N ALA A 159 -0.16 27.34 14.24
CA ALA A 159 0.67 26.38 13.49
C ALA A 159 -0.11 25.10 13.15
N ARG A 160 -0.91 24.60 14.11
CA ARG A 160 -1.88 23.53 13.89
C ARG A 160 -2.75 23.80 12.66
N HIS A 161 -3.51 24.88 12.67
CA HIS A 161 -4.48 25.22 11.63
C HIS A 161 -3.82 25.44 10.24
N ALA A 162 -2.60 25.98 10.20
CA ALA A 162 -1.87 26.18 8.94
C ALA A 162 -1.35 24.87 8.33
N GLU A 163 -0.81 23.95 9.14
CA GLU A 163 -0.24 22.69 8.67
C GLU A 163 -1.34 21.62 8.43
N PHE A 164 -2.24 21.37 9.40
CA PHE A 164 -3.22 20.29 9.31
C PHE A 164 -4.60 20.75 8.84
N SER A 165 -5.19 19.95 7.95
CA SER A 165 -6.51 20.12 7.35
C SER A 165 -6.97 18.78 6.77
N ARG A 166 -8.29 18.59 6.68
CA ARG A 166 -8.96 17.43 6.07
C ARG A 166 -9.84 17.86 4.90
N TYR A 167 -10.39 16.89 4.15
CA TYR A 167 -11.57 17.10 3.33
C TYR A 167 -12.77 16.32 3.91
N GLU A 168 -13.99 16.70 3.53
CA GLU A 168 -15.22 16.06 4.01
C GLU A 168 -15.22 14.55 3.70
N GLY A 169 -15.59 13.73 4.69
CA GLY A 169 -15.57 12.26 4.55
C GLY A 169 -14.18 11.62 4.49
N GLU A 170 -13.08 12.37 4.60
CA GLU A 170 -11.71 11.82 4.48
C GLU A 170 -11.43 10.70 5.48
N ASP A 171 -11.06 9.52 4.97
CA ASP A 171 -10.81 8.29 5.72
C ASP A 171 -9.49 7.59 5.35
N ARG A 172 -9.08 6.68 6.24
CA ARG A 172 -7.82 5.91 6.16
C ARG A 172 -6.62 6.86 6.07
N LEU A 173 -6.67 7.91 6.89
CA LEU A 173 -5.71 9.00 6.97
C LEU A 173 -4.68 8.73 8.08
N ILE A 174 -3.41 8.63 7.69
CA ILE A 174 -2.27 8.62 8.61
C ILE A 174 -1.70 10.03 8.70
N VAL A 175 -1.50 10.53 9.92
CA VAL A 175 -0.82 11.81 10.13
C VAL A 175 0.65 11.57 10.41
N GLN A 176 1.52 11.98 9.48
CA GLN A 176 2.96 11.95 9.71
C GLN A 176 3.40 13.16 10.54
N VAL A 177 4.14 12.89 11.61
CA VAL A 177 4.78 13.90 12.45
C VAL A 177 6.31 13.74 12.47
N ALA A 178 7.01 14.87 12.60
CA ALA A 178 8.40 14.92 13.02
C ALA A 178 8.48 15.28 14.51
N ALA A 179 8.98 14.35 15.31
CA ALA A 179 9.14 14.48 16.75
C ALA A 179 10.54 14.01 17.20
N LYS A 180 10.97 14.44 18.39
CA LYS A 180 12.28 14.11 18.99
C LYS A 180 12.23 13.78 20.49
N SER A 181 11.05 13.48 21.03
CA SER A 181 10.84 13.10 22.44
C SER A 181 9.48 12.43 22.64
N GLY A 182 9.40 11.45 23.54
CA GLY A 182 8.16 10.76 23.91
C GLY A 182 6.99 11.68 24.27
N PRO A 183 7.16 12.63 25.22
CA PRO A 183 6.07 13.53 25.63
C PRO A 183 5.49 14.38 24.50
N THR A 184 6.33 14.91 23.60
CA THR A 184 5.85 15.72 22.47
C THR A 184 5.17 14.86 21.40
N ALA A 185 5.67 13.65 21.16
CA ALA A 185 5.03 12.69 20.25
C ALA A 185 3.66 12.25 20.77
N ALA A 186 3.57 11.91 22.05
CA ALA A 186 2.33 11.54 22.73
C ALA A 186 1.29 12.67 22.74
N GLN A 187 1.70 13.90 23.07
CA GLN A 187 0.79 15.05 23.09
C GLN A 187 0.29 15.41 21.69
N ALA A 188 1.13 15.28 20.65
CA ALA A 188 0.68 15.41 19.26
C ALA A 188 -0.32 14.31 18.88
N ALA A 189 -0.07 13.07 19.30
CA ALA A 189 -0.97 11.94 19.04
C ALA A 189 -2.36 12.14 19.67
N LEU A 190 -2.42 12.63 20.92
CA LEU A 190 -3.67 12.94 21.60
C LEU A 190 -4.48 14.04 20.89
N LEU A 191 -3.82 15.09 20.41
CA LEU A 191 -4.45 16.18 19.66
C LEU A 191 -4.93 15.76 18.26
N LEU A 192 -4.31 14.73 17.66
CA LEU A 192 -4.62 14.24 16.31
C LEU A 192 -5.63 13.08 16.30
N ARG A 193 -5.74 12.31 17.39
CA ARG A 193 -6.60 11.12 17.52
C ARG A 193 -8.06 11.29 17.04
N PRO A 194 -8.77 12.42 17.25
CA PRO A 194 -10.14 12.59 16.72
C PRO A 194 -10.20 12.78 15.20
N TYR A 195 -9.07 12.99 14.55
CA TYR A 195 -8.97 13.50 13.18
C TYR A 195 -8.17 12.58 12.23
N CYS A 196 -7.67 11.44 12.71
CA CYS A 196 -6.92 10.49 11.89
C CYS A 196 -7.09 9.03 12.34
N ASP A 197 -6.90 8.12 11.39
CA ASP A 197 -7.02 6.68 11.57
C ASP A 197 -5.66 6.03 11.99
N GLY A 198 -4.61 6.85 12.13
CA GLY A 198 -3.28 6.45 12.64
C GLY A 198 -2.25 7.59 12.62
N LEU A 199 -1.09 7.37 13.23
CA LEU A 199 0.02 8.34 13.36
C LEU A 199 1.33 7.74 12.86
N ASP A 200 2.18 8.51 12.18
CA ASP A 200 3.48 8.05 11.66
C ASP A 200 4.66 8.91 12.14
N LEU A 201 5.70 8.26 12.68
CA LEU A 201 6.95 8.90 13.07
C LEU A 201 7.94 8.95 11.89
N ASN A 202 8.27 10.15 11.41
CA ASN A 202 9.26 10.32 10.35
C ASN A 202 10.69 10.09 10.87
N CYS A 203 11.22 8.89 10.61
CA CYS A 203 12.61 8.50 10.86
C CYS A 203 13.42 8.37 9.54
N GLY A 204 12.94 8.95 8.44
CA GLY A 204 13.45 8.68 7.07
C GLY A 204 13.71 9.91 6.19
N CYS A 205 13.46 11.12 6.68
CA CYS A 205 13.72 12.37 5.93
C CYS A 205 15.24 12.67 5.86
N PRO A 206 15.87 12.70 4.67
CA PRO A 206 17.32 12.94 4.53
C PRO A 206 17.68 14.44 4.41
N GLN A 207 16.73 15.35 4.61
CA GLN A 207 16.98 16.78 4.40
C GLN A 207 17.91 17.33 5.48
N ARG A 208 18.96 18.07 5.08
CA ARG A 208 20.04 18.53 5.98
C ARG A 208 19.55 19.30 7.21
N TRP A 209 18.49 20.09 7.07
CA TRP A 209 17.88 20.82 8.19
C TRP A 209 17.20 19.87 9.19
N ALA A 210 16.46 18.87 8.72
CA ALA A 210 15.79 17.88 9.57
C ALA A 210 16.82 17.05 10.36
N ILE A 211 17.89 16.62 9.68
CA ILE A 211 19.01 15.93 10.33
C ILE A 211 19.67 16.80 11.41
N LYS A 212 19.89 18.10 11.14
CA LYS A 212 20.44 19.06 12.11
C LYS A 212 19.53 19.24 13.33
N GLU A 213 18.21 19.27 13.12
CA GLU A 213 17.20 19.39 14.19
C GLU A 213 16.97 18.10 14.99
N GLY A 214 17.68 17.02 14.65
CA GLY A 214 17.60 15.72 15.34
C GLY A 214 16.40 14.85 14.95
N ILE A 215 15.72 15.18 13.85
CA ILE A 215 14.53 14.48 13.34
C ILE A 215 14.81 13.80 11.99
N GLY A 216 13.85 13.02 11.47
CA GLY A 216 14.03 12.34 10.20
C GLY A 216 15.13 11.29 10.27
N ALA A 217 16.01 11.25 9.27
CA ALA A 217 17.09 10.26 9.20
C ALA A 217 18.09 10.33 10.38
N ALA A 218 18.15 11.43 11.14
CA ALA A 218 18.96 11.50 12.36
C ALA A 218 18.47 10.60 13.51
N LEU A 219 17.26 10.05 13.41
CA LEU A 219 16.70 9.11 14.38
C LEU A 219 17.16 7.66 14.14
N LEU A 220 17.67 7.32 12.94
CA LEU A 220 18.21 5.98 12.61
C LEU A 220 19.44 5.62 13.47
N GLU A 221 20.15 6.64 13.94
CA GLU A 221 21.30 6.51 14.84
C GLU A 221 20.89 6.50 16.33
N ARG A 222 19.57 6.56 16.63
CA ARG A 222 19.00 6.68 17.98
C ARG A 222 17.74 5.82 18.16
N PRO A 223 17.79 4.50 17.92
CA PRO A 223 16.60 3.64 17.95
C PRO A 223 15.84 3.68 19.29
N GLU A 224 16.53 3.75 20.43
CA GLU A 224 15.87 3.88 21.74
C GLU A 224 15.06 5.18 21.91
N GLN A 225 15.43 6.26 21.23
CA GLN A 225 14.64 7.51 21.20
C GLN A 225 13.37 7.36 20.37
N VAL A 226 13.41 6.54 19.31
CA VAL A 226 12.22 6.17 18.52
C VAL A 226 11.34 5.22 19.31
N ALA A 227 11.93 4.24 19.99
CA ALA A 227 11.22 3.32 20.88
C ALA A 227 10.54 4.06 22.05
N ASP A 228 11.20 5.05 22.67
CA ASP A 228 10.58 5.96 23.64
C ASP A 228 9.36 6.69 23.07
N MET A 229 9.45 7.22 21.83
CA MET A 229 8.32 7.88 21.17
C MET A 229 7.15 6.92 20.91
N VAL A 230 7.41 5.73 20.38
CA VAL A 230 6.36 4.71 20.14
C VAL A 230 5.71 4.25 21.46
N ARG A 231 6.51 3.93 22.48
CA ARG A 231 6.02 3.59 23.84
C ARG A 231 5.17 4.71 24.41
N SER A 232 5.62 5.97 24.30
CA SER A 232 4.91 7.14 24.83
C SER A 232 3.59 7.43 24.11
N ILE A 233 3.54 7.30 22.78
CA ILE A 233 2.30 7.42 22.01
C ILE A 233 1.30 6.36 22.47
N ARG A 234 1.73 5.08 22.53
CA ARG A 234 0.87 3.96 22.94
C ARG A 234 0.35 4.16 24.36
N ASN A 235 1.24 4.44 25.31
CA ASN A 235 0.90 4.57 26.73
C ASN A 235 0.05 5.83 27.05
N ALA A 236 -0.04 6.78 26.13
CA ALA A 236 -0.91 7.95 26.27
C ALA A 236 -2.33 7.72 25.74
N MET A 237 -2.57 6.68 24.92
CA MET A 237 -3.91 6.30 24.52
C MET A 237 -4.64 5.69 25.72
N PRO A 238 -5.84 6.19 26.11
CA PRO A 238 -6.61 5.55 27.16
C PRO A 238 -7.14 4.21 26.65
N ASP A 239 -6.89 3.15 27.41
CA ASP A 239 -7.51 1.84 27.17
C ASP A 239 -9.03 1.99 26.98
N GLY A 240 -9.62 1.17 26.10
CA GLY A 240 -11.03 1.29 25.72
C GLY A 240 -12.00 1.24 26.92
N ILE A 241 -11.62 0.54 27.98
CA ILE A 241 -12.33 0.49 29.27
C ILE A 241 -12.33 1.87 29.94
N THR A 242 -11.16 2.52 30.02
CA THR A 242 -10.96 3.86 30.61
C THR A 242 -11.61 4.96 29.76
N ALA A 243 -11.64 4.79 28.44
CA ALA A 243 -12.35 5.68 27.52
C ALA A 243 -13.87 5.57 27.68
N LEU A 244 -14.41 4.34 27.82
CA LEU A 244 -15.83 4.09 28.01
C LEU A 244 -16.32 4.62 29.36
N ALA A 245 -15.58 4.37 30.45
CA ALA A 245 -15.94 4.83 31.79
C ALA A 245 -16.12 6.35 31.88
N ARG A 246 -15.25 7.12 31.22
CA ARG A 246 -15.35 8.60 31.15
C ARG A 246 -16.47 9.11 30.24
N ALA A 247 -17.01 8.27 29.36
CA ALA A 247 -18.18 8.62 28.56
C ALA A 247 -19.50 8.38 29.31
N SER A 248 -19.50 7.55 30.36
CA SER A 248 -20.66 7.29 31.23
C SER A 248 -20.82 8.27 32.40
N ASP A 249 -19.85 9.16 32.64
CA ASP A 249 -19.92 10.19 33.70
C ASP A 249 -20.74 11.45 33.29
N GLY A 250 -21.61 11.34 32.28
CA GLY A 250 -22.45 12.44 31.79
C GLY A 250 -23.83 11.96 31.31
N ASP A 251 -24.90 12.51 31.91
CA ASP A 251 -26.29 12.11 31.66
C ASP A 251 -26.82 12.60 30.30
N ASP A 252 -26.58 11.82 29.23
CA ASP A 252 -27.41 11.84 28.02
C ASP A 252 -27.64 10.42 27.49
N HIS A 253 -28.86 9.91 27.70
CA HIS A 253 -29.27 8.56 27.28
C HIS A 253 -29.73 8.46 25.81
N SER A 254 -29.49 9.47 24.97
CA SER A 254 -29.99 9.50 23.58
C SER A 254 -29.06 8.88 22.52
N SER A 255 -27.79 8.56 22.84
CA SER A 255 -26.83 8.01 21.87
C SER A 255 -26.18 6.69 22.32
N GLY A 256 -25.95 5.78 21.37
CA GLY A 256 -25.35 4.47 21.63
C GLY A 256 -23.87 4.54 22.02
N PRO A 257 -23.30 3.45 22.57
CA PRO A 257 -21.96 3.47 23.17
C PRO A 257 -20.88 3.91 22.16
N ARG A 258 -20.24 5.05 22.45
CA ARG A 258 -19.14 5.63 21.67
C ARG A 258 -17.85 4.80 21.78
N THR A 259 -17.80 3.64 21.12
CA THR A 259 -16.64 2.73 21.12
C THR A 259 -15.49 3.24 20.25
N VAL A 260 -14.77 4.26 20.73
CA VAL A 260 -13.49 4.66 20.15
C VAL A 260 -12.48 3.52 20.28
N PRO A 261 -11.78 3.08 19.22
CA PRO A 261 -10.77 2.03 19.27
C PRO A 261 -9.78 2.25 20.40
N PRO A 262 -9.43 1.22 21.20
CA PRO A 262 -8.59 1.37 22.39
C PRO A 262 -7.16 1.84 22.08
N PHE A 263 -6.75 1.79 20.81
CA PHE A 263 -5.44 2.24 20.33
C PHE A 263 -5.58 3.29 19.23
N LEU A 264 -4.47 3.95 18.88
CA LEU A 264 -4.27 4.65 17.62
C LEU A 264 -3.06 3.96 16.97
N PRO A 265 -3.15 3.44 15.73
CA PRO A 265 -2.02 2.78 15.09
C PRO A 265 -0.79 3.70 15.02
N CYS A 266 0.35 3.21 15.51
CA CYS A 266 1.60 3.95 15.55
C CYS A 266 2.59 3.37 14.53
N VAL A 267 2.87 4.12 13.48
CA VAL A 267 3.74 3.71 12.36
C VAL A 267 5.13 4.31 12.56
N VAL A 268 6.17 3.61 12.10
CA VAL A 268 7.52 4.18 11.94
C VAL A 268 7.93 4.15 10.48
N LYS A 269 8.16 5.33 9.89
CA LYS A 269 8.66 5.46 8.51
C LYS A 269 10.16 5.72 8.48
N MET A 270 10.92 4.70 8.12
CA MET A 270 12.39 4.71 8.11
C MET A 270 12.98 4.75 6.68
N ARG A 271 14.30 4.91 6.63
CA ARG A 271 15.17 4.46 5.52
C ARG A 271 16.05 3.32 6.02
N ILE A 272 16.47 2.44 5.11
CA ILE A 272 17.57 1.53 5.39
C ILE A 272 18.87 2.31 5.63
N GLN A 273 19.79 1.75 6.41
CA GLN A 273 21.16 2.22 6.59
C GLN A 273 22.09 1.47 5.63
N ASP A 274 23.35 1.90 5.49
CA ASP A 274 24.32 1.22 4.62
C ASP A 274 24.63 -0.20 5.13
N ASP A 275 24.70 -0.38 6.46
CA ASP A 275 24.63 -1.68 7.13
C ASP A 275 23.17 -2.11 7.35
N LEU A 276 22.80 -3.23 6.73
CA LEU A 276 21.48 -3.85 6.82
C LEU A 276 21.19 -4.41 8.22
N ARG A 277 22.20 -4.82 9.01
CA ARG A 277 22.00 -5.31 10.39
C ARG A 277 21.38 -4.22 11.25
N ARG A 278 21.97 -3.02 11.24
CA ARG A 278 21.44 -1.83 11.93
C ARG A 278 20.01 -1.51 11.52
N SER A 279 19.67 -1.72 10.25
CA SER A 279 18.32 -1.51 9.72
C SER A 279 17.31 -2.52 10.31
N VAL A 280 17.69 -3.80 10.40
CA VAL A 280 16.86 -4.86 11.02
C VAL A 280 16.75 -4.66 12.53
N ASP A 281 17.84 -4.28 13.21
CA ASP A 281 17.85 -4.05 14.65
C ASP A 281 17.05 -2.80 15.05
N PHE A 282 17.13 -1.71 14.26
CA PHE A 282 16.26 -0.54 14.39
C PHE A 282 14.79 -0.93 14.22
N ALA A 283 14.49 -1.73 13.19
CA ALA A 283 13.13 -2.15 12.88
C ALA A 283 12.51 -2.99 14.01
N ARG A 284 13.25 -3.97 14.54
CA ARG A 284 12.85 -4.80 15.69
C ARG A 284 12.66 -4.00 16.97
N GLN A 285 13.49 -2.98 17.23
CA GLN A 285 13.31 -2.09 18.37
C GLN A 285 12.02 -1.27 18.25
N CYS A 286 11.62 -0.86 17.04
CA CYS A 286 10.34 -0.18 16.81
C CYS A 286 9.14 -1.12 17.00
N GLU A 287 9.22 -2.36 16.49
CA GLU A 287 8.21 -3.40 16.73
C GLU A 287 8.04 -3.70 18.22
N ALA A 288 9.14 -3.99 18.94
CA ALA A 288 9.12 -4.27 20.38
C ALA A 288 8.63 -3.09 21.23
N ALA A 289 8.78 -1.85 20.72
CA ALA A 289 8.21 -0.66 21.35
C ALA A 289 6.68 -0.56 21.19
N GLY A 290 6.09 -1.27 20.22
CA GLY A 290 4.65 -1.28 19.92
C GLY A 290 4.25 -0.64 18.59
N ALA A 291 5.16 -0.53 17.60
CA ALA A 291 4.81 -0.02 16.27
C ALA A 291 3.85 -0.99 15.55
N SER A 292 2.75 -0.48 15.02
CA SER A 292 1.68 -1.28 14.41
C SER A 292 2.01 -1.79 13.00
N TRP A 293 2.88 -1.07 12.28
CA TRP A 293 3.61 -1.53 11.09
C TRP A 293 4.81 -0.61 10.86
N LEU A 294 5.73 -1.05 9.99
CA LEU A 294 6.85 -0.21 9.54
C LEU A 294 6.70 0.17 8.08
N THR A 295 7.13 1.38 7.72
CA THR A 295 7.24 1.83 6.34
C THR A 295 8.71 2.01 5.96
N VAL A 296 9.26 1.07 5.21
CA VAL A 296 10.69 1.02 4.89
C VAL A 296 10.95 1.58 3.51
N HIS A 297 11.63 2.73 3.42
CA HIS A 297 12.19 3.18 2.15
C HIS A 297 13.52 2.47 1.89
N GLY A 298 13.56 1.59 0.87
CA GLY A 298 14.74 0.81 0.46
C GLY A 298 15.86 1.62 -0.21
N ARG A 299 16.17 2.80 0.31
CA ARG A 299 17.28 3.68 -0.09
C ARG A 299 17.88 4.34 1.14
N THR A 300 19.21 4.42 1.22
CA THR A 300 19.90 5.05 2.34
C THR A 300 19.67 6.56 2.38
N PRO A 301 19.92 7.26 3.51
CA PRO A 301 19.75 8.72 3.57
C PRO A 301 20.76 9.48 2.69
N THR A 302 21.88 8.85 2.36
CA THR A 302 23.04 9.41 1.65
C THR A 302 22.95 9.25 0.13
N CYS A 303 22.22 8.26 -0.39
CA CYS A 303 22.16 7.97 -1.82
C CYS A 303 21.32 9.01 -2.60
N PRO A 304 21.59 9.23 -3.90
CA PRO A 304 20.77 10.12 -4.73
C PRO A 304 19.34 9.57 -4.92
N PRO A 305 18.35 10.44 -5.21
CA PRO A 305 16.96 10.00 -5.45
C PRO A 305 16.78 9.05 -6.66
N SER A 306 17.75 9.04 -7.58
CA SER A 306 17.82 8.17 -8.76
C SER A 306 18.43 6.79 -8.50
N ALA A 307 19.01 6.52 -7.33
CA ALA A 307 19.58 5.22 -7.00
C ALA A 307 18.55 4.09 -7.11
N ALA A 308 18.98 2.87 -7.41
CA ALA A 308 18.13 1.69 -7.32
C ALA A 308 17.53 1.55 -5.90
N VAL A 309 16.37 0.88 -5.80
CA VAL A 309 15.80 0.52 -4.50
C VAL A 309 16.32 -0.87 -4.14
N ARG A 310 16.91 -1.02 -2.96
CA ARG A 310 17.41 -2.29 -2.44
C ARG A 310 16.21 -3.11 -1.94
N PHE A 311 15.53 -3.82 -2.85
CA PHE A 311 14.36 -4.63 -2.51
C PHE A 311 14.72 -5.81 -1.58
N GLU A 312 15.87 -6.45 -1.78
CA GLU A 312 16.30 -7.58 -0.93
C GLU A 312 16.58 -7.15 0.54
N ASP A 313 17.05 -5.92 0.77
CA ASP A 313 17.15 -5.33 2.12
C ASP A 313 15.77 -5.22 2.78
N VAL A 314 14.77 -4.72 2.05
CA VAL A 314 13.40 -4.53 2.57
C VAL A 314 12.72 -5.89 2.80
N LYS A 315 12.98 -6.85 1.91
CA LYS A 315 12.57 -8.26 2.08
C LYS A 315 13.13 -8.83 3.39
N LEU A 316 14.44 -8.71 3.64
CA LEU A 316 15.05 -9.24 4.85
C LEU A 316 14.51 -8.55 6.11
N ILE A 317 14.23 -7.23 6.06
CA ILE A 317 13.57 -6.53 7.17
C ILE A 317 12.17 -7.10 7.42
N ARG A 318 11.34 -7.30 6.38
CA ARG A 318 10.01 -7.91 6.50
C ARG A 318 10.07 -9.34 7.05
N GLU A 319 11.04 -10.14 6.61
CA GLU A 319 11.24 -11.53 7.08
C GLU A 319 11.77 -11.62 8.53
N ASN A 320 12.14 -10.50 9.16
CA ASN A 320 12.66 -10.43 10.53
C ASN A 320 11.73 -9.72 11.53
N LEU A 321 10.48 -9.46 11.13
CA LEU A 321 9.40 -8.83 11.91
C LEU A 321 8.12 -9.70 11.86
N SER A 322 7.22 -9.47 12.81
CA SER A 322 5.86 -10.04 12.88
C SER A 322 4.79 -9.04 12.43
N VAL A 323 5.03 -7.74 12.61
CA VAL A 323 4.15 -6.66 12.13
C VAL A 323 4.32 -6.42 10.61
N PRO A 324 3.29 -5.91 9.92
CA PRO A 324 3.36 -5.65 8.48
C PRO A 324 4.50 -4.71 8.09
N VAL A 325 4.97 -4.84 6.83
CA VAL A 325 5.96 -3.93 6.24
C VAL A 325 5.43 -3.34 4.95
N VAL A 326 5.39 -2.01 4.91
CA VAL A 326 5.08 -1.22 3.72
C VAL A 326 6.38 -0.84 3.03
N LEU A 327 6.59 -1.29 1.79
CA LEU A 327 7.70 -0.83 0.96
C LEU A 327 7.45 0.63 0.51
N ASN A 328 8.50 1.44 0.52
CA ASN A 328 8.48 2.77 -0.09
C ASN A 328 9.63 3.01 -1.09
N GLY A 329 9.29 3.68 -2.20
CA GLY A 329 10.20 4.01 -3.29
C GLY A 329 10.18 2.96 -4.42
N GLY A 330 10.60 3.37 -5.62
CA GLY A 330 10.65 2.49 -6.80
C GLY A 330 9.31 2.31 -7.51
N VAL A 331 8.20 2.26 -6.77
CA VAL A 331 6.84 2.12 -7.32
C VAL A 331 6.39 3.40 -8.05
N THR A 332 6.35 3.34 -9.38
CA THR A 332 5.96 4.44 -10.29
C THR A 332 4.79 4.13 -11.20
N ASP A 333 4.40 2.86 -11.30
CA ASP A 333 3.43 2.32 -12.26
C ASP A 333 2.98 0.91 -11.82
N VAL A 334 2.11 0.27 -12.62
CA VAL A 334 1.59 -1.08 -12.37
C VAL A 334 2.69 -2.16 -12.38
N GLY A 335 3.67 -2.06 -13.26
CA GLY A 335 4.74 -3.04 -13.40
C GLY A 335 5.72 -3.00 -12.23
N THR A 336 6.20 -1.81 -11.88
CA THR A 336 7.07 -1.59 -10.71
C THR A 336 6.36 -1.89 -9.39
N ALA A 337 5.04 -1.74 -9.31
CA ALA A 337 4.25 -2.21 -8.15
C ALA A 337 4.25 -3.74 -8.03
N MET A 338 4.04 -4.47 -9.14
CA MET A 338 4.05 -5.94 -9.14
C MET A 338 5.46 -6.51 -8.87
N GLU A 339 6.51 -5.92 -9.47
CA GLU A 339 7.90 -6.30 -9.18
C GLU A 339 8.23 -6.11 -7.69
N ALA A 340 7.86 -4.95 -7.14
CA ALA A 340 8.04 -4.62 -5.73
C ALA A 340 7.36 -5.64 -4.80
N ALA A 341 6.07 -5.94 -5.03
CA ALA A 341 5.33 -6.89 -4.21
C ALA A 341 5.95 -8.29 -4.26
N LEU A 342 6.26 -8.80 -5.46
CA LEU A 342 6.79 -10.16 -5.63
C LEU A 342 8.21 -10.32 -5.09
N ARG A 343 9.08 -9.31 -5.24
CA ARG A 343 10.46 -9.38 -4.74
C ARG A 343 10.56 -9.17 -3.23
N THR A 344 9.79 -8.25 -2.67
CA THR A 344 9.87 -7.93 -1.22
C THR A 344 8.93 -8.74 -0.35
N GLY A 345 7.90 -9.36 -0.95
CA GLY A 345 6.77 -9.95 -0.24
C GLY A 345 5.75 -8.93 0.29
N CYS A 346 6.01 -7.62 0.19
CA CYS A 346 5.16 -6.58 0.78
C CYS A 346 3.85 -6.42 -0.01
N GLY A 347 2.71 -6.66 0.63
CA GLY A 347 1.40 -6.27 0.10
C GLY A 347 1.09 -4.78 0.22
N GLY A 348 1.72 -4.11 1.18
CA GLY A 348 1.66 -2.65 1.34
C GLY A 348 2.71 -1.94 0.47
N LEU A 349 2.25 -1.12 -0.48
CA LEU A 349 3.11 -0.41 -1.43
C LEU A 349 2.86 1.09 -1.40
N MET A 350 3.86 1.86 -0.96
CA MET A 350 3.77 3.32 -0.82
C MET A 350 4.51 4.05 -1.94
N SER A 351 3.79 4.81 -2.78
CA SER A 351 4.38 5.69 -3.81
C SER A 351 4.34 7.17 -3.41
N ALA A 352 5.33 7.91 -3.91
CA ALA A 352 5.49 9.35 -3.69
C ALA A 352 5.53 10.09 -5.04
N ASN A 353 6.67 10.01 -5.73
CA ASN A 353 6.85 10.66 -7.02
C ASN A 353 5.89 10.13 -8.10
N GLY A 354 5.63 8.83 -8.16
CA GLY A 354 4.69 8.25 -9.13
C GLY A 354 3.31 8.89 -9.04
N LEU A 355 2.75 9.03 -7.83
CA LEU A 355 1.45 9.69 -7.62
C LEU A 355 1.47 11.20 -7.90
N LEU A 356 2.61 11.87 -7.71
CA LEU A 356 2.76 13.29 -8.11
C LEU A 356 2.90 13.46 -9.62
N ASP A 357 3.35 12.44 -10.34
CA ASP A 357 3.35 12.39 -11.80
C ASP A 357 1.95 12.04 -12.33
N ASN A 358 1.35 10.95 -11.84
CA ASN A 358 0.01 10.48 -12.18
C ASN A 358 -0.72 9.94 -10.93
N PRO A 359 -1.68 10.69 -10.34
CA PRO A 359 -2.45 10.22 -9.18
C PRO A 359 -3.29 8.97 -9.43
N SER A 360 -3.59 8.61 -10.69
CA SER A 360 -4.33 7.39 -11.05
C SER A 360 -3.43 6.25 -11.52
N MET A 361 -2.13 6.29 -11.23
CA MET A 361 -1.17 5.21 -11.58
C MET A 361 -1.54 3.82 -11.02
N PHE A 362 -2.43 3.77 -10.02
CA PHE A 362 -2.95 2.53 -9.41
C PHE A 362 -4.37 2.15 -9.86
N TYR A 363 -5.00 2.94 -10.73
CA TYR A 363 -6.38 2.73 -11.15
C TYR A 363 -6.48 1.66 -12.26
N CYS A 364 -6.81 0.42 -11.88
CA CYS A 364 -6.87 -0.72 -12.80
C CYS A 364 -8.16 -0.83 -13.64
N GLY A 365 -9.08 0.14 -13.56
CA GLY A 365 -10.30 0.18 -14.37
C GLY A 365 -11.43 -0.77 -13.94
N ALA A 366 -11.33 -1.42 -12.79
CA ALA A 366 -12.47 -2.13 -12.20
C ALA A 366 -13.66 -1.17 -12.03
N SER A 367 -14.87 -1.62 -12.41
CA SER A 367 -16.07 -0.79 -12.37
C SER A 367 -16.28 -0.19 -10.98
N ARG A 368 -16.79 1.05 -10.93
CA ARG A 368 -17.21 1.68 -9.68
C ARG A 368 -18.15 0.75 -8.89
N ALA A 369 -19.04 0.04 -9.57
CA ALA A 369 -19.92 -0.96 -8.96
C ALA A 369 -19.16 -2.11 -8.29
N LEU A 370 -18.10 -2.66 -8.91
CA LEU A 370 -17.30 -3.74 -8.32
C LEU A 370 -16.49 -3.26 -7.11
N MET A 371 -15.97 -2.03 -7.14
CA MET A 371 -15.33 -1.42 -5.97
C MET A 371 -16.32 -1.09 -4.86
N GLU A 372 -17.53 -0.64 -5.19
CA GLU A 372 -18.60 -0.41 -4.19
C GLU A 372 -19.10 -1.73 -3.62
N GLU A 373 -19.20 -2.79 -4.41
CA GLU A 373 -19.54 -4.16 -3.99
C GLU A 373 -18.47 -4.76 -3.06
N GLU A 374 -17.18 -4.77 -3.46
CA GLU A 374 -16.07 -5.22 -2.59
C GLU A 374 -15.89 -4.35 -1.33
N MET A 375 -16.23 -3.06 -1.38
CA MET A 375 -16.17 -2.17 -0.21
C MET A 375 -17.47 -2.19 0.63
N SER A 376 -18.51 -2.91 0.18
CA SER A 376 -19.80 -3.07 0.89
C SER A 376 -19.85 -4.25 1.85
N PHE A 377 -18.69 -4.76 2.29
CA PHE A 377 -18.55 -5.71 3.41
C PHE A 377 -18.94 -5.09 4.77
N GLY A 378 -20.21 -4.72 4.87
CA GLY A 378 -20.87 -4.05 6.00
C GLY A 378 -22.39 -4.25 6.02
N LYS A 379 -22.92 -5.24 5.29
CA LYS A 379 -24.34 -5.66 5.31
C LYS A 379 -24.53 -7.18 5.29
N TYR A 380 -23.91 -7.87 6.26
CA TYR A 380 -24.48 -9.11 6.79
C TYR A 380 -25.14 -8.79 8.15
N PRO A 381 -26.45 -9.05 8.34
CA PRO A 381 -27.07 -8.91 9.66
C PRO A 381 -26.56 -10.03 10.58
N TRP A 382 -26.03 -9.65 11.73
CA TRP A 382 -25.47 -10.59 12.71
C TRP A 382 -26.59 -11.21 13.57
N GLU A 383 -27.29 -12.22 13.04
CA GLU A 383 -28.17 -13.04 13.88
C GLU A 383 -27.35 -13.97 14.79
N TRP A 384 -27.19 -13.53 16.04
CA TRP A 384 -26.60 -14.32 17.11
C TRP A 384 -27.49 -15.52 17.45
N SER A 385 -27.00 -16.73 17.16
CA SER A 385 -27.60 -17.99 17.60
C SER A 385 -26.79 -18.61 18.74
N PRO A 386 -27.31 -18.66 19.99
CA PRO A 386 -26.61 -19.28 21.11
C PRO A 386 -26.69 -20.80 21.03
N GLN A 387 -25.74 -21.44 20.36
CA GLN A 387 -25.51 -22.88 20.52
C GLN A 387 -24.72 -23.11 21.81
N ALA A 388 -25.42 -23.62 22.83
CA ALA A 388 -24.85 -23.88 24.15
C ALA A 388 -23.77 -24.98 24.10
N CYS A 389 -22.65 -24.76 24.78
CA CYS A 389 -21.64 -25.79 24.99
C CYS A 389 -22.23 -26.93 25.82
N GLY A 390 -22.15 -28.17 25.31
CA GLY A 390 -22.32 -29.36 26.13
C GLY A 390 -21.24 -29.45 27.22
N PRO A 391 -21.50 -30.14 28.35
CA PRO A 391 -20.58 -30.17 29.47
C PRO A 391 -19.27 -30.89 29.12
N VAL A 392 -18.14 -30.23 29.38
CA VAL A 392 -16.80 -30.82 29.27
C VAL A 392 -16.54 -31.69 30.50
N THR A 393 -16.26 -32.98 30.30
CA THR A 393 -15.84 -33.90 31.37
C THR A 393 -14.39 -33.63 31.77
N SER A 394 -14.06 -33.80 33.05
CA SER A 394 -12.75 -33.47 33.61
C SER A 394 -11.67 -34.51 33.23
N PRO A 395 -10.42 -34.08 32.94
CA PRO A 395 -9.34 -34.99 32.59
C PRO A 395 -8.77 -35.69 33.85
N ALA A 396 -9.38 -36.81 34.22
CA ALA A 396 -8.88 -37.72 35.26
C ALA A 396 -8.57 -39.14 34.74
N GLU A 397 -9.18 -39.57 33.62
CA GLU A 397 -9.12 -40.96 33.14
C GLU A 397 -8.61 -41.08 31.69
N THR A 398 -7.31 -40.92 31.47
CA THR A 398 -6.65 -41.45 30.24
C THR A 398 -5.16 -41.79 30.40
N ALA A 399 -4.67 -41.95 31.63
CA ALA A 399 -3.28 -42.33 31.92
C ALA A 399 -3.04 -43.84 31.73
N ALA A 400 -3.30 -44.38 30.53
CA ALA A 400 -3.40 -45.83 30.31
C ALA A 400 -2.80 -46.39 28.99
N THR A 401 -2.21 -45.56 28.11
CA THR A 401 -1.60 -46.06 26.85
C THR A 401 -0.20 -45.48 26.61
N GLY A 402 0.83 -46.18 27.07
CA GLY A 402 2.22 -45.75 26.90
C GLY A 402 2.76 -45.98 25.49
N ARG A 403 3.19 -44.90 24.82
CA ARG A 403 4.23 -44.90 23.77
C ARG A 403 5.21 -43.75 24.05
N SER A 404 6.42 -43.88 23.53
CA SER A 404 7.60 -43.11 23.94
C SER A 404 7.51 -41.61 23.65
N ALA A 405 8.05 -40.79 24.55
CA ALA A 405 8.26 -39.38 24.31
C ALA A 405 9.47 -39.18 23.37
N GLU A 406 9.26 -38.46 22.27
CA GLU A 406 10.32 -37.79 21.52
C GLU A 406 10.15 -36.27 21.69
N ALA A 407 11.26 -35.54 21.71
CA ALA A 407 11.27 -34.16 22.17
C ALA A 407 10.56 -33.20 21.18
N HIS A 408 9.78 -32.26 21.72
CA HIS A 408 9.28 -31.11 20.98
C HIS A 408 10.46 -30.24 20.50
N SER A 409 10.91 -30.48 19.27
CA SER A 409 11.89 -29.62 18.61
C SER A 409 11.25 -28.24 18.34
N PRO A 410 11.80 -27.13 18.86
CA PRO A 410 11.28 -25.81 18.55
C PRO A 410 11.46 -25.53 17.05
N LEU A 411 10.46 -24.90 16.44
CA LEU A 411 10.48 -24.51 15.03
C LEU A 411 11.72 -23.65 14.75
N ARG A 412 12.72 -24.24 14.08
CA ARG A 412 13.92 -23.53 13.68
C ARG A 412 13.56 -22.50 12.60
N PRO A 413 14.04 -21.25 12.70
CA PRO A 413 14.05 -20.36 11.55
C PRO A 413 14.78 -21.03 10.39
N VAL A 414 14.22 -21.00 9.19
CA VAL A 414 14.86 -21.59 8.01
C VAL A 414 15.99 -20.67 7.56
N SER A 415 17.16 -20.87 8.18
CA SER A 415 18.37 -20.12 7.87
C SER A 415 18.92 -20.52 6.49
N PHE A 416 18.42 -19.86 5.44
CA PHE A 416 18.99 -19.91 4.09
C PHE A 416 20.36 -19.19 4.03
N LEU A 417 21.33 -19.75 4.73
CA LEU A 417 22.74 -19.54 4.45
C LEU A 417 23.06 -20.26 3.14
N TRP A 418 23.72 -19.55 2.23
CA TRP A 418 23.95 -19.93 0.82
C TRP A 418 22.69 -20.03 -0.06
N ALA A 419 22.43 -18.93 -0.78
CA ALA A 419 21.95 -18.98 -2.15
C ALA A 419 23.04 -18.35 -3.05
N PRO A 420 23.48 -19.00 -4.15
CA PRO A 420 24.37 -18.36 -5.13
C PRO A 420 23.61 -17.25 -5.89
N ASP A 421 24.35 -16.36 -6.57
CA ASP A 421 23.82 -15.16 -7.24
C ASP A 421 22.59 -15.43 -8.14
N ARG A 422 21.40 -15.13 -7.60
CA ARG A 422 20.14 -15.09 -8.37
C ARG A 422 20.08 -13.82 -9.20
N SER A 423 20.91 -13.78 -10.23
CA SER A 423 20.94 -12.70 -11.22
C SER A 423 19.99 -12.98 -12.39
N ALA A 424 19.44 -11.90 -12.97
CA ALA A 424 18.60 -11.83 -14.17
C ALA A 424 17.25 -12.61 -14.20
N ALA A 425 17.20 -13.89 -13.82
CA ALA A 425 16.06 -14.78 -14.11
C ALA A 425 14.71 -14.28 -13.57
N ASP A 426 14.65 -13.88 -12.28
CA ASP A 426 13.42 -13.39 -11.66
C ASP A 426 12.91 -12.08 -12.30
N ALA A 427 13.83 -11.24 -12.82
CA ALA A 427 13.49 -10.01 -13.53
C ALA A 427 12.97 -10.26 -14.97
N VAL A 428 13.33 -11.39 -15.59
CA VAL A 428 12.73 -11.83 -16.85
C VAL A 428 11.28 -12.27 -16.61
N LEU A 429 11.01 -13.03 -15.54
CA LEU A 429 9.67 -13.56 -15.27
C LEU A 429 8.63 -12.44 -15.09
N VAL A 430 8.97 -11.35 -14.38
CA VAL A 430 8.07 -10.20 -14.19
C VAL A 430 7.81 -9.43 -15.49
N ARG A 431 8.83 -9.27 -16.35
CA ARG A 431 8.74 -8.48 -17.60
C ARG A 431 7.78 -9.04 -18.65
N TYR A 432 7.48 -10.34 -18.61
CA TYR A 432 6.61 -11.01 -19.59
C TYR A 432 5.24 -11.44 -19.03
N THR A 433 4.93 -11.13 -17.75
CA THR A 433 3.73 -11.67 -17.09
C THR A 433 2.70 -10.62 -16.64
N VAL A 434 3.06 -9.34 -16.56
CA VAL A 434 2.11 -8.23 -16.34
C VAL A 434 1.65 -7.67 -17.68
N PRO A 435 0.37 -7.78 -18.06
CA PRO A 435 -0.16 -7.21 -19.32
C PRO A 435 0.18 -5.72 -19.53
N ASP A 436 0.73 -5.40 -20.71
CA ASP A 436 1.11 -4.02 -21.12
C ASP A 436 -0.06 -3.01 -21.09
N MET A 437 -1.29 -3.53 -21.14
CA MET A 437 -2.58 -2.83 -21.19
C MET A 437 -2.83 -1.81 -20.06
N TRP A 438 -1.98 -1.76 -19.02
CA TRP A 438 -2.13 -0.86 -17.88
C TRP A 438 -1.11 0.29 -17.79
N GLN A 439 -0.21 0.46 -18.75
CA GLN A 439 0.83 1.48 -18.69
C GLN A 439 0.34 2.90 -19.06
N ALA A 440 -0.53 3.48 -18.22
CA ALA A 440 -0.97 4.87 -18.32
C ALA A 440 0.15 5.85 -17.90
N ALA A 441 1.17 6.00 -18.76
CA ALA A 441 2.29 6.93 -18.57
C ALA A 441 1.88 8.42 -18.64
N VAL A 442 0.64 8.69 -19.06
CA VAL A 442 0.00 10.01 -19.11
C VAL A 442 -1.13 10.07 -18.07
N THR A 443 -1.20 11.17 -17.34
CA THR A 443 -2.25 11.42 -16.34
C THR A 443 -3.55 11.83 -17.03
N PRO A 444 -4.68 11.12 -16.83
CA PRO A 444 -5.95 11.45 -17.48
C PRO A 444 -6.43 12.88 -17.18
N ARG A 445 -7.15 13.49 -18.13
CA ARG A 445 -7.69 14.86 -17.98
C ARG A 445 -8.71 14.93 -16.84
N GLU A 446 -9.47 13.86 -16.62
CA GLU A 446 -10.37 13.64 -15.50
C GLU A 446 -9.64 13.82 -14.15
N VAL A 447 -8.44 13.26 -14.01
CA VAL A 447 -7.63 13.30 -12.78
C VAL A 447 -7.08 14.70 -12.51
N ILE A 448 -6.63 15.39 -13.57
CA ILE A 448 -6.19 16.79 -13.50
C ILE A 448 -7.37 17.71 -13.14
N SER A 449 -8.56 17.42 -13.67
CA SER A 449 -9.79 18.20 -13.42
C SER A 449 -10.35 17.98 -12.03
N ASP A 450 -10.39 16.72 -11.56
CA ASP A 450 -10.68 16.35 -10.17
C ASP A 450 -9.72 17.06 -9.20
N PHE A 451 -8.41 17.09 -9.51
CA PHE A 451 -7.43 17.82 -8.71
C PHE A 451 -7.71 19.32 -8.67
N MET A 452 -8.12 19.94 -9.78
CA MET A 452 -8.50 21.36 -9.78
C MET A 452 -9.76 21.64 -8.96
N ARG A 453 -10.79 20.80 -9.04
CA ARG A 453 -12.01 20.92 -8.22
C ARG A 453 -11.68 20.78 -6.73
N ALA A 454 -10.89 19.76 -6.38
CA ALA A 454 -10.45 19.54 -5.00
C ALA A 454 -9.55 20.67 -4.49
N ALA A 455 -8.63 21.18 -5.33
CA ALA A 455 -7.76 22.31 -4.98
C ALA A 455 -8.52 23.62 -4.72
N ILE A 456 -9.66 23.82 -5.39
CA ILE A 456 -10.56 24.95 -5.12
C ILE A 456 -11.36 24.68 -3.83
N ARG A 457 -12.02 23.51 -3.71
CA ARG A 457 -12.85 23.15 -2.53
C ARG A 457 -12.08 23.18 -1.22
N THR A 458 -10.80 22.77 -1.20
CA THR A 458 -9.98 22.71 0.04
C THR A 458 -8.99 23.87 0.19
N ASP A 459 -9.25 25.01 -0.47
CA ASP A 459 -8.37 26.20 -0.54
C ASP A 459 -6.86 25.88 -0.61
N LEU A 460 -6.48 25.12 -1.63
CA LEU A 460 -5.09 24.72 -1.82
C LEU A 460 -4.27 25.94 -2.28
N ILE A 461 -3.23 26.29 -1.52
CA ILE A 461 -2.35 27.42 -1.87
C ILE A 461 -1.83 27.33 -3.31
N VAL A 462 -2.05 28.40 -4.08
CA VAL A 462 -1.83 28.44 -5.54
C VAL A 462 -0.46 27.94 -5.99
N PRO A 463 0.67 28.24 -5.31
CA PRO A 463 1.99 27.70 -5.70
C PRO A 463 2.03 26.16 -5.66
N THR A 464 1.30 25.52 -4.75
CA THR A 464 1.19 24.06 -4.67
C THR A 464 0.23 23.50 -5.71
N THR A 465 -0.89 24.18 -6.00
CA THR A 465 -1.79 23.84 -7.12
C THR A 465 -1.02 23.86 -8.44
N VAL A 466 -0.33 24.96 -8.74
CA VAL A 466 0.48 25.16 -9.95
C VAL A 466 1.60 24.14 -10.06
N GLN A 467 2.35 23.90 -8.97
CA GLN A 467 3.44 22.90 -8.95
C GLN A 467 2.94 21.49 -9.33
N GLN A 468 1.76 21.09 -8.84
CA GLN A 468 1.21 19.76 -9.11
C GLN A 468 0.56 19.68 -10.50
N VAL A 469 -0.19 20.71 -10.92
CA VAL A 469 -0.72 20.82 -12.29
C VAL A 469 0.39 20.74 -13.34
N LEU A 470 1.46 21.51 -13.19
CA LEU A 470 2.61 21.49 -14.12
C LEU A 470 3.28 20.12 -14.24
N ARG A 471 3.18 19.29 -13.20
CA ARG A 471 3.73 17.93 -13.18
C ARG A 471 2.78 16.90 -13.80
N MET A 472 1.50 16.92 -13.44
CA MET A 472 0.49 16.02 -14.00
C MET A 472 0.24 16.31 -15.48
N ALA A 473 0.06 17.58 -15.85
CA ALA A 473 -0.25 18.01 -17.21
C ALA A 473 1.00 18.17 -18.12
N ARG A 474 2.19 17.70 -17.67
CA ARG A 474 3.49 17.94 -18.35
C ARG A 474 3.57 17.52 -19.82
N LEU A 475 2.68 16.61 -20.26
CA LEU A 475 2.59 16.08 -21.63
C LEU A 475 1.50 16.75 -22.47
N TYR A 476 0.62 17.56 -21.86
CA TYR A 476 -0.37 18.38 -22.57
C TYR A 476 0.09 19.83 -22.79
N LEU A 477 1.08 20.30 -22.02
CA LEU A 477 1.48 21.70 -22.00
C LEU A 477 2.78 21.97 -22.77
N SER A 478 2.74 22.94 -23.67
CA SER A 478 3.90 23.53 -24.34
C SER A 478 4.84 24.26 -23.34
N PRO A 479 6.06 24.65 -23.77
CA PRO A 479 6.92 25.52 -22.96
C PRO A 479 6.25 26.87 -22.60
N ALA A 480 5.48 27.46 -23.51
CA ALA A 480 4.81 28.74 -23.29
C ALA A 480 3.71 28.65 -22.23
N GLU A 481 2.84 27.64 -22.33
CA GLU A 481 1.74 27.43 -21.38
C GLU A 481 2.26 27.07 -19.97
N ARG A 482 3.35 26.31 -19.87
CA ARG A 482 4.00 26.04 -18.58
C ARG A 482 4.53 27.31 -17.92
N ASN A 483 5.13 28.22 -18.71
CA ASN A 483 5.59 29.52 -18.21
C ASN A 483 4.40 30.41 -17.79
N HIS A 484 3.32 30.44 -18.56
CA HIS A 484 2.10 31.17 -18.21
C HIS A 484 1.46 30.67 -16.90
N LEU A 485 1.23 29.35 -16.78
CA LEU A 485 0.67 28.72 -15.57
C LEU A 485 1.54 29.00 -14.33
N ALA A 486 2.87 29.06 -14.46
CA ALA A 486 3.79 29.40 -13.36
C ALA A 486 3.62 30.85 -12.84
N LEU A 487 3.09 31.76 -13.65
CA LEU A 487 2.85 33.16 -13.30
C LEU A 487 1.49 33.40 -12.65
N LEU A 488 0.57 32.44 -12.68
CA LEU A 488 -0.78 32.59 -12.14
C LEU A 488 -0.81 32.68 -10.60
N ARG A 489 -1.81 33.41 -10.07
CA ARG A 489 -1.92 33.79 -8.65
C ARG A 489 -3.29 33.51 -8.01
N SER A 490 -4.20 32.83 -8.71
CA SER A 490 -5.43 32.28 -8.14
C SER A 490 -5.73 30.89 -8.72
N ASN A 491 -6.39 30.01 -7.97
CA ASN A 491 -6.82 28.70 -8.48
C ASN A 491 -7.87 28.83 -9.59
N LEU A 492 -8.70 29.88 -9.57
CA LEU A 492 -9.67 30.18 -10.63
C LEU A 492 -8.98 30.57 -11.94
N SER A 493 -7.88 31.32 -11.90
CA SER A 493 -7.06 31.62 -13.07
C SER A 493 -6.44 30.35 -13.66
N VAL A 494 -5.94 29.45 -12.80
CA VAL A 494 -5.39 28.15 -13.23
C VAL A 494 -6.48 27.29 -13.89
N LEU A 495 -7.70 27.28 -13.32
CA LEU A 495 -8.86 26.61 -13.92
C LEU A 495 -9.23 27.20 -15.29
N SER A 496 -9.25 28.52 -15.43
CA SER A 496 -9.55 29.20 -16.70
C SER A 496 -8.53 28.79 -17.78
N SER A 497 -7.24 28.93 -17.51
CA SER A 497 -6.21 28.54 -18.49
C SER A 497 -6.19 27.04 -18.79
N LEU A 498 -6.53 26.16 -17.84
CA LEU A 498 -6.70 24.73 -18.14
C LEU A 498 -7.94 24.43 -19.00
N ARG A 499 -8.99 25.26 -18.95
CA ARG A 499 -10.13 25.20 -19.88
C ARG A 499 -9.76 25.73 -21.26
N GLU A 500 -9.06 26.87 -21.32
CA GLU A 500 -8.57 27.50 -22.56
C GLU A 500 -7.63 26.57 -23.35
N ILE A 501 -6.74 25.83 -22.67
CA ILE A 501 -5.82 24.84 -23.27
C ILE A 501 -6.53 23.49 -23.55
N GLY A 502 -7.78 23.32 -23.11
CA GLY A 502 -8.55 22.08 -23.28
C GLY A 502 -8.05 20.89 -22.45
N VAL A 503 -7.32 21.15 -21.36
CA VAL A 503 -6.89 20.12 -20.39
C VAL A 503 -7.99 19.80 -19.39
N TYR A 504 -8.79 20.81 -19.00
CA TYR A 504 -9.92 20.62 -18.09
C TYR A 504 -11.11 19.96 -18.81
N VAL A 505 -11.76 19.03 -18.12
CA VAL A 505 -12.99 18.34 -18.53
C VAL A 505 -14.01 18.36 -17.38
N GLU A 506 -15.28 18.14 -17.67
CA GLU A 506 -16.34 18.01 -16.65
C GLU A 506 -16.50 16.58 -16.13
N SER A 507 -16.02 15.58 -16.88
CA SER A 507 -15.87 14.19 -16.42
C SER A 507 -14.90 14.08 -15.23
N GLY A 508 -15.10 13.08 -14.38
CA GLY A 508 -14.22 12.80 -13.24
C GLY A 508 -14.92 12.01 -12.14
N ARG A 509 -14.31 11.99 -10.95
CA ARG A 509 -14.79 11.30 -9.75
C ARG A 509 -15.11 12.26 -8.60
N ILE A 510 -14.62 13.49 -8.66
CA ILE A 510 -14.91 14.56 -7.70
C ILE A 510 -15.91 15.51 -8.34
N ALA A 511 -17.10 15.65 -7.77
CA ALA A 511 -18.16 16.48 -8.34
C ALA A 511 -17.73 17.95 -8.54
N CYS A 512 -18.19 18.56 -9.63
CA CYS A 512 -18.33 20.01 -9.72
C CYS A 512 -19.44 20.47 -8.76
N GLU A 513 -19.21 21.61 -8.12
CA GLU A 513 -20.18 22.44 -7.39
C GLU A 513 -20.07 23.86 -7.94
#